data_AF-A0AA95GDC3-F1
#
_entry.id   AF-A0AA95GDC3-F1
#
_cell.length_a   1.000
_cell.length_b   1.000
_cell.length_c   1.000
_cell.angle_alpha   90.00
_cell.angle_beta   90.00
_cell.angle_gamma   90.00
#
_symmetry.space_group_name_H-M   'P 1'
#
loop_
_entity.id
_entity.type
_entity.pdbx_description
1 polymer ?
#
loop_
_entity_poly.entity_id
_entity_poly.type
_entity_poly.pdbx_seq_one_letter_code
_entity_poly.pdbx_strand_id
1 'polypeptide(L)'
;MENQIQKKMMPEEVKGWNWGAFMFSIFWGFGNRTYWPLLCIIPLFNFIWMFVCGFKGNEWAWSNGNYSDVRTFKLVQETWNRAGLAAFIISLIFIILYFLFFSVFALFYFTSPDYGQV
;
A
#
# COMPACT_ATOMS: atom_id res chain seq x y z
N MET A 1 -28.49 5.08 -20.42
CA MET A 1 -27.74 3.86 -20.04
C MET A 1 -26.68 3.45 -21.09
N GLU A 2 -26.39 4.28 -22.09
CA GLU A 2 -25.48 3.94 -23.20
C GLU A 2 -23.98 4.13 -22.90
N ASN A 3 -23.60 4.58 -21.70
CA ASN A 3 -22.20 4.92 -21.38
C ASN A 3 -21.39 3.79 -20.72
N GLN A 4 -21.91 2.57 -20.63
CA GLN A 4 -21.24 1.53 -19.81
C GLN A 4 -20.15 0.72 -20.50
N ILE A 5 -19.96 0.73 -21.83
CA ILE A 5 -18.96 -0.19 -22.42
C ILE A 5 -18.29 0.39 -23.69
N GLN A 6 -17.76 1.60 -23.64
CA GLN A 6 -16.42 1.75 -24.22
C GLN A 6 -15.50 1.03 -23.25
N LYS A 7 -15.37 -0.30 -23.42
CA LYS A 7 -14.30 -1.06 -22.77
C LYS A 7 -13.02 -0.46 -23.33
N LYS A 8 -12.52 0.59 -22.69
CA LYS A 8 -11.21 1.17 -22.96
C LYS A 8 -10.28 -0.03 -22.93
N MET A 9 -9.80 -0.46 -24.10
CA MET A 9 -8.93 -1.61 -24.19
C MET A 9 -7.79 -1.33 -23.22
N MET A 10 -7.69 -2.14 -22.18
CA MET A 10 -6.67 -1.96 -21.15
C MET A 10 -5.40 -2.57 -21.72
N PRO A 11 -4.39 -1.75 -22.05
CA PRO A 11 -3.14 -2.27 -22.58
C PRO A 11 -2.49 -3.13 -21.51
N GLU A 12 -1.87 -4.25 -21.89
CA GLU A 12 -1.23 -5.15 -20.93
C GLU A 12 -0.13 -4.44 -20.12
N GLU A 13 0.47 -3.39 -20.70
CA GLU A 13 1.50 -2.57 -20.07
C GLU A 13 1.00 -1.77 -18.86
N VAL A 14 -0.31 -1.58 -18.72
CA VAL A 14 -0.93 -0.92 -17.55
C VAL A 14 -0.92 -1.84 -16.34
N LYS A 15 -1.02 -3.15 -16.55
CA LYS A 15 -1.07 -4.12 -15.46
C LYS A 15 0.28 -4.20 -14.76
N GLY A 16 0.24 -4.56 -13.49
CA GLY A 16 1.43 -4.75 -12.67
C GLY A 16 1.25 -4.22 -11.27
N TRP A 17 2.19 -4.58 -10.41
CA TRP A 17 2.21 -4.18 -9.01
C TRP A 17 2.31 -2.65 -8.86
N ASN A 18 1.55 -2.10 -7.92
CA ASN A 18 1.63 -0.71 -7.51
C ASN A 18 1.93 -0.56 -6.02
N TRP A 19 3.14 -0.15 -5.69
CA TRP A 19 3.58 0.08 -4.30
C TRP A 19 2.82 1.21 -3.62
N GLY A 20 2.39 2.22 -4.36
CA GLY A 20 1.57 3.31 -3.83
C GLY A 20 0.16 2.83 -3.46
N ALA A 21 -0.47 2.03 -4.31
CA ALA A 21 -1.77 1.42 -4.02
C ALA A 21 -1.70 0.44 -2.84
N PHE A 22 -0.59 -0.28 -2.70
CA PHE A 22 -0.35 -1.17 -1.56
C PHE A 22 -0.12 -0.39 -0.25
N MET A 23 0.82 0.56 -0.21
CA MET A 23 1.17 1.26 1.03
C MET A 23 0.19 2.35 1.44
N PHE A 24 -0.40 3.05 0.46
CA PHE A 24 -1.25 4.22 0.68
C PHE A 24 -2.66 3.99 0.18
N SER A 25 -3.18 2.76 0.27
CA SER A 25 -4.41 2.31 -0.41
C SER A 25 -5.52 3.37 -0.47
N ILE A 26 -5.92 3.93 0.66
CA ILE A 26 -7.00 4.94 0.75
C ILE A 26 -6.63 6.24 0.01
N PHE A 27 -5.49 6.85 0.35
CA PHE A 27 -5.05 8.13 -0.24
C PHE A 27 -4.75 8.01 -1.74
N TRP A 28 -4.07 6.92 -2.11
CA TRP A 28 -3.83 6.55 -3.49
C TRP A 28 -5.15 6.36 -4.24
N GLY A 29 -6.16 5.72 -3.63
CA GLY A 29 -7.49 5.53 -4.19
C GLY A 29 -8.20 6.84 -4.53
N PHE A 30 -8.20 7.80 -3.60
CA PHE A 30 -8.74 9.14 -3.85
C PHE A 30 -8.01 9.85 -5.00
N GLY A 31 -6.67 9.83 -5.00
CA GLY A 31 -5.86 10.43 -6.07
C GLY A 31 -6.10 9.81 -7.45
N ASN A 32 -6.54 8.55 -7.50
CA ASN A 32 -6.77 7.80 -8.73
C ASN A 32 -8.26 7.54 -9.03
N ARG A 33 -9.18 8.22 -8.32
CA ARG A 33 -10.64 8.09 -8.49
C ARG A 33 -11.12 6.64 -8.43
N THR A 34 -10.53 5.84 -7.55
CA THR A 34 -10.96 4.47 -7.27
C THR A 34 -11.21 4.32 -5.79
N TYR A 35 -12.42 3.86 -5.45
CA TYR A 35 -12.90 3.80 -4.07
C TYR A 35 -12.89 2.38 -3.49
N TRP A 36 -12.52 1.36 -4.28
CA TRP A 36 -12.25 0.02 -3.76
C TRP A 36 -11.24 -0.01 -2.61
N PRO A 37 -10.17 0.82 -2.59
CA PRO A 37 -9.26 0.88 -1.47
C PRO A 37 -9.87 1.35 -0.13
N LEU A 38 -11.08 1.93 -0.10
CA LEU A 38 -11.76 2.29 1.15
C LEU A 38 -12.08 1.07 2.03
N LEU A 39 -12.14 -0.13 1.44
CA LEU A 39 -12.33 -1.36 2.21
C LEU A 39 -11.14 -1.67 3.14
N CYS A 40 -9.98 -1.01 2.97
CA CYS A 40 -8.87 -1.07 3.93
C CYS A 40 -9.20 -0.45 5.30
N ILE A 41 -10.36 0.20 5.48
CA ILE A 41 -10.85 0.66 6.79
C ILE A 41 -11.31 -0.52 7.66
N ILE A 42 -11.70 -1.65 7.05
CA ILE A 42 -12.18 -2.83 7.77
C ILE A 42 -10.99 -3.53 8.44
N PRO A 43 -10.93 -3.60 9.79
CA PRO A 43 -9.83 -4.24 10.49
C PRO A 43 -9.67 -5.71 10.11
N LEU A 44 -8.43 -6.20 10.12
CA LEU A 44 -8.01 -7.55 9.72
C LEU A 44 -8.18 -7.85 8.22
N PHE A 45 -9.29 -7.45 7.61
CA PHE A 45 -9.53 -7.58 6.17
C PHE A 45 -8.56 -6.70 5.36
N ASN A 46 -8.22 -5.53 5.89
CA ASN A 46 -7.27 -4.60 5.29
C ASN A 46 -5.92 -5.23 4.93
N PHE A 47 -5.44 -6.21 5.71
CA PHE A 47 -4.19 -6.92 5.43
C PHE A 47 -4.22 -7.68 4.12
N ILE A 48 -5.36 -8.31 3.77
CA ILE A 48 -5.51 -8.99 2.49
C ILE A 48 -5.79 -7.96 1.40
N TRP A 49 -6.65 -6.98 1.70
CA TRP A 49 -7.12 -6.03 0.71
C TRP A 49 -6.03 -5.09 0.20
N MET A 50 -5.03 -4.75 1.02
CA MET A 50 -3.88 -3.95 0.56
C MET A 50 -3.09 -4.65 -0.55
N PHE A 51 -2.97 -5.99 -0.54
CA PHE A 51 -2.35 -6.74 -1.64
C PHE A 51 -3.22 -6.70 -2.90
N VAL A 52 -4.55 -6.83 -2.75
CA VAL A 52 -5.48 -6.67 -3.88
C VAL A 52 -5.33 -5.28 -4.49
N CYS A 53 -5.19 -4.23 -3.66
CA CYS A 53 -4.91 -2.88 -4.13
C CYS A 53 -3.57 -2.81 -4.86
N GLY A 54 -2.52 -3.47 -4.36
CA GLY A 54 -1.22 -3.54 -5.03
C GLY A 54 -1.29 -4.21 -6.41
N PHE A 55 -2.02 -5.32 -6.56
CA PHE A 55 -2.15 -6.04 -7.83
C PHE A 55 -3.10 -5.37 -8.83
N LYS A 56 -4.27 -4.91 -8.36
CA LYS A 56 -5.35 -4.41 -9.22
C LYS A 56 -5.43 -2.89 -9.31
N GLY A 57 -4.67 -2.17 -8.48
CA GLY A 57 -4.70 -0.71 -8.40
C GLY A 57 -4.55 -0.07 -9.78
N ASN A 58 -3.49 -0.42 -10.51
CA ASN A 58 -3.26 0.16 -11.84
C ASN A 58 -4.44 -0.04 -12.80
N GLU A 59 -5.08 -1.20 -12.79
CA GLU A 59 -6.24 -1.49 -13.64
C GLU A 59 -7.44 -0.59 -13.28
N TRP A 60 -7.69 -0.41 -11.97
CA TRP A 60 -8.75 0.47 -11.49
C TRP A 60 -8.47 1.94 -11.83
N ALA A 61 -7.23 2.40 -11.61
CA ALA A 61 -6.82 3.77 -11.92
C ALA A 61 -6.90 4.07 -13.43
N TRP A 62 -6.54 3.11 -14.28
CA TRP A 62 -6.65 3.27 -15.73
C TRP A 62 -8.10 3.34 -16.21
N SER A 63 -8.97 2.52 -15.62
CA SER A 63 -10.39 2.43 -15.97
C SER A 63 -11.17 3.67 -15.53
N ASN A 64 -10.84 4.22 -14.35
CA ASN A 64 -11.55 5.38 -13.79
C ASN A 64 -10.89 6.73 -14.11
N GLY A 65 -9.64 6.71 -14.61
CA GLY A 65 -8.85 7.90 -14.90
C GLY A 65 -9.03 8.43 -16.32
N ASN A 66 -8.86 9.75 -16.48
CA ASN A 66 -8.96 10.43 -17.78
C ASN A 66 -7.61 10.40 -18.52
N TYR A 67 -7.09 9.19 -18.78
CA TYR A 67 -5.82 9.00 -19.49
C TYR A 67 -6.07 8.67 -20.97
N SER A 68 -5.49 9.45 -21.87
CA SER A 68 -5.50 9.19 -23.32
C SER A 68 -4.37 8.27 -23.77
N ASP A 69 -3.29 8.16 -23.00
CA ASP A 69 -2.10 7.39 -23.35
C ASP A 69 -1.47 6.69 -22.13
N VAL A 70 -0.81 5.57 -22.40
CA VAL A 70 -0.19 4.70 -21.37
C VAL A 70 1.01 5.39 -20.72
N ARG A 71 1.75 6.22 -21.46
CA ARG A 71 2.98 6.86 -20.96
C ARG A 71 2.66 7.85 -19.85
N THR A 72 1.67 8.73 -20.07
CA THR A 72 1.20 9.68 -19.06
C THR A 72 0.67 8.97 -17.83
N PHE A 73 -0.10 7.90 -18.01
CA PHE A 73 -0.55 7.06 -16.90
C PHE A 73 0.63 6.50 -16.09
N LYS A 74 1.61 5.88 -16.76
CA LYS A 74 2.78 5.32 -16.12
C LYS A 74 3.57 6.37 -15.35
N LEU A 75 3.76 7.58 -15.87
CA LEU A 75 4.47 8.65 -15.15
C LEU A 75 3.78 9.01 -13.82
N VAL A 76 2.45 9.05 -13.79
CA VAL A 76 1.69 9.27 -12.55
C VAL A 76 1.88 8.09 -11.59
N GLN A 77 1.74 6.85 -12.08
CA GLN A 77 1.87 5.67 -11.24
C GLN A 77 3.32 5.43 -10.75
N GLU A 78 4.33 5.81 -11.53
CA GLU A 78 5.74 5.76 -11.13
C GLU A 78 6.03 6.67 -9.93
N THR A 79 5.36 7.82 -9.85
CA THR A 79 5.48 8.72 -8.69
C THR A 79 4.90 8.06 -7.44
N TRP A 80 3.72 7.46 -7.57
CA TRP A 80 3.11 6.68 -6.48
C TRP A 80 3.92 5.44 -6.10
N ASN A 81 4.48 4.73 -7.08
CA ASN A 81 5.31 3.56 -6.88
C ASN A 81 6.56 3.88 -6.08
N ARG A 82 7.27 4.94 -6.45
CA ARG A 82 8.48 5.35 -5.74
C ARG A 82 8.18 5.77 -4.30
N ALA A 83 7.12 6.56 -4.09
CA ALA A 83 6.70 6.94 -2.75
C ALA A 83 6.28 5.74 -1.91
N GLY A 84 5.50 4.82 -2.47
CA GLY A 84 5.04 3.61 -1.81
C GLY A 84 6.19 2.68 -1.45
N LEU A 85 7.12 2.43 -2.37
CA LEU A 85 8.28 1.57 -2.12
C LEU A 85 9.18 2.15 -1.01
N ALA A 86 9.43 3.46 -1.05
CA ALA A 86 10.18 4.13 0.01
C ALA A 86 9.49 3.96 1.37
N ALA A 87 8.17 4.21 1.44
CA ALA A 87 7.41 4.03 2.67
C ALA A 87 7.39 2.58 3.17
N PHE A 88 7.33 1.60 2.26
CA PHE A 88 7.41 0.18 2.61
C PHE A 88 8.75 -0.16 3.28
N ILE A 89 9.86 0.24 2.65
CA ILE A 89 11.21 0.00 3.18
C ILE A 89 11.38 0.69 4.54
N ILE A 90 10.97 1.95 4.67
CA ILE A 90 11.01 2.69 5.93
C ILE A 90 10.18 1.98 7.01
N SER A 91 8.99 1.50 6.67
CA SER A 91 8.12 0.76 7.60
C SER A 91 8.78 -0.53 8.08
N LEU A 92 9.42 -1.29 7.20
CA LEU A 92 10.17 -2.50 7.58
C LEU A 92 11.32 -2.19 8.54
N ILE A 93 12.06 -1.10 8.29
CA ILE A 93 13.14 -0.66 9.19
C ILE A 93 12.57 -0.35 10.57
N PHE A 94 11.50 0.42 10.66
CA PHE A 94 10.86 0.75 11.95
C PHE A 94 10.33 -0.48 12.68
N ILE A 95 9.76 -1.45 11.98
CA ILE A 95 9.30 -2.72 12.57
C ILE A 95 10.48 -3.49 13.17
N ILE A 96 11.60 -3.59 12.45
CA ILE A 96 12.80 -4.26 12.95
C ILE A 96 13.35 -3.54 14.18
N LEU A 97 13.50 -2.21 14.11
CA LEU A 97 14.00 -1.41 15.22
C LEU A 97 13.08 -1.50 16.45
N TYR A 98 11.76 -1.54 16.25
CA TYR A 98 10.79 -1.76 17.30
C TYR A 98 11.04 -3.11 17.99
N PHE A 99 11.10 -4.21 17.24
CA PHE A 99 11.33 -5.54 17.84
C PHE A 99 12.68 -5.64 18.54
N LEU A 100 13.74 -5.03 17.98
CA LEU A 100 15.06 -4.99 18.62
C LEU A 100 15.04 -4.18 19.92
N PHE A 101 14.38 -3.03 19.92
CA PHE A 101 14.21 -2.23 21.12
C PHE A 101 13.49 -3.05 22.20
N PHE A 102 12.31 -3.59 21.90
CA PHE A 102 11.54 -4.36 22.89
C PHE A 102 12.24 -5.64 23.36
N SER A 103 13.03 -6.31 22.51
CA SER A 103 13.79 -7.50 22.94
C SER A 103 14.92 -7.16 23.91
N VAL A 104 15.60 -6.02 23.70
CA VAL A 104 16.62 -5.52 24.64
C VAL A 104 15.98 -5.17 25.98
N PHE A 105 14.84 -4.47 25.99
CA PHE A 105 14.11 -4.17 27.23
C PHE A 105 13.63 -5.43 27.94
N ALA A 106 13.11 -6.41 27.20
CA ALA A 106 12.73 -7.70 27.78
C ALA A 106 13.93 -8.41 28.42
N LEU A 107 15.08 -8.45 27.74
CA LEU A 107 16.31 -9.01 28.30
C LEU A 107 16.71 -8.30 29.60
N PHE A 108 16.71 -6.97 29.63
CA PHE A 108 17.00 -6.20 30.85
C PHE A 108 16.02 -6.53 31.98
N TYR A 109 14.72 -6.62 31.69
CA TYR A 109 13.70 -6.97 32.68
C TYR A 109 13.89 -8.38 33.25
N PHE A 110 14.23 -9.36 32.41
CA PHE A 110 14.44 -10.75 32.87
C PHE A 110 15.81 -11.00 33.51
N THR A 111 16.79 -10.12 33.27
CA THR A 111 18.15 -10.24 33.83
C THR A 111 18.41 -9.30 35.01
N SER A 112 17.52 -8.34 35.27
CA SER A 112 17.64 -7.47 36.43
C SER A 112 17.53 -8.29 37.71
N PRO A 113 18.53 -8.25 38.61
CA PRO A 113 18.45 -8.94 39.89
C PRO A 113 17.26 -8.46 40.70
N ASP A 114 16.56 -9.37 41.38
CA ASP A 114 15.50 -9.03 42.35
C ASP A 114 16.15 -8.40 43.60
N TYR A 115 16.40 -7.09 43.54
CA TYR A 115 16.97 -6.32 44.66
C TYR A 115 15.96 -6.10 45.81
N GLY A 116 14.82 -6.79 45.83
CA GLY A 116 13.67 -6.50 46.71
C GLY A 116 13.03 -7.70 47.41
N GLN A 117 13.71 -8.84 47.54
CA GLN A 117 13.26 -9.95 48.40
C GLN A 117 14.05 -9.92 49.72
N VAL A 118 13.75 -8.94 50.58
CA VAL A 118 14.10 -8.90 52.02
C VAL A 118 12.88 -8.48 52.82
#